data_AF-A0A7C2A5I4-F1
#
_entry.id   AF-A0A7C2A5I4-F1
#
_cell.length_a   1.000
_cell.length_b   1.000
_cell.length_c   1.000
_cell.angle_alpha   90.00
_cell.angle_beta   90.00
_cell.angle_gamma   90.00
#
_symmetry.space_group_name_H-M   'P 1'
#
loop_
_entity.id
_entity.type
_entity.pdbx_description
1 polymer ?
#
loop_
_entity_poly.entity_id
_entity_poly.type
_entity_poly.pdbx_seq_one_letter_code
_entity_poly.pdbx_strand_id
1 'polypeptide(L)'
;MSPTQAAAAEIDVGLREYMLRVYNYMASGLALTGIIAYMSANTPAIMNLLYAPGPNGVIQPTMLAWIVMFSPLAFILALNFGINRMKASTMQAVFWGFSAVMGLSLSSIFLTYTGVSIARVFFITSGTFAGMSLYG
;
A
#
# COMPACT_ATOMS: atom_id res chain seq x y z
N MET A 1 25.12 23.29 -28.49
CA MET A 1 24.98 22.00 -27.77
C MET A 1 25.73 20.96 -28.56
N SER A 2 26.70 20.27 -27.95
CA SER A 2 27.35 19.14 -28.62
C SER A 2 26.38 17.96 -28.74
N PRO A 3 26.56 17.05 -29.71
CA PRO A 3 25.75 15.83 -29.83
C PRO A 3 25.68 15.02 -28.52
N THR A 4 26.77 15.04 -27.74
CA THR A 4 26.85 14.41 -26.42
C THR A 4 25.99 15.08 -25.34
N GLN A 5 25.84 16.41 -25.38
CA GLN A 5 24.95 17.14 -24.46
C GLN A 5 23.48 16.93 -24.79
N ALA A 6 23.14 16.82 -26.07
CA ALA A 6 21.77 16.52 -26.51
C ALA A 6 21.35 15.09 -26.10
N ALA A 7 22.23 14.10 -26.29
CA ALA A 7 21.97 12.71 -25.89
C ALA A 7 21.85 12.56 -24.35
N ALA A 8 22.68 13.27 -23.58
CA ALA A 8 22.59 13.28 -22.13
C ALA A 8 21.27 13.88 -21.62
N ALA A 9 20.80 14.97 -22.25
CA ALA A 9 19.52 15.60 -21.91
C ALA A 9 18.32 14.70 -22.25
N GLU A 10 18.37 13.96 -23.35
CA GLU A 10 17.29 13.03 -23.76
C GLU A 10 17.17 11.83 -22.81
N ILE A 11 18.29 11.29 -22.33
CA ILE A 11 18.32 10.21 -21.32
C ILE A 11 17.73 10.69 -19.99
N ASP A 12 18.06 11.92 -19.56
CA ASP A 12 17.54 12.53 -18.33
C ASP A 12 16.01 12.67 -18.37
N VAL A 13 15.47 13.17 -19.48
CA VAL A 13 14.02 13.28 -19.68
C VAL A 13 13.32 11.92 -19.61
N GLY A 14 13.87 10.90 -20.28
CA GLY A 14 13.29 9.55 -20.25
C GLY A 14 13.33 8.89 -18.87
N LEU A 15 14.42 9.09 -18.12
CA LEU A 15 14.54 8.59 -16.75
C LEU A 15 13.53 9.27 -15.82
N ARG A 16 13.35 10.59 -15.95
CA ARG A 16 12.38 11.35 -15.18
C ARG A 16 10.96 10.88 -15.43
N GLU A 17 10.56 10.68 -16.68
CA GLU A 17 9.24 10.16 -17.02
C GLU A 17 9.01 8.76 -16.43
N TYR A 18 10.01 7.89 -16.48
CA TYR A 18 9.96 6.57 -15.86
C TYR A 18 9.75 6.67 -14.34
N MET A 19 10.54 7.50 -13.65
CA MET A 19 10.44 7.68 -12.20
C MET A 19 9.09 8.26 -11.78
N LEU A 20 8.59 9.28 -12.49
CA LEU A 20 7.26 9.84 -12.26
C LEU A 20 6.17 8.77 -12.40
N ARG A 21 6.27 7.88 -13.39
CA ARG A 21 5.33 6.77 -13.55
C ARG A 21 5.38 5.80 -12.38
N VAL A 22 6.58 5.46 -11.89
CA VAL A 22 6.75 4.60 -10.70
C VAL A 22 6.15 5.25 -9.46
N TYR A 23 6.42 6.54 -9.23
CA TYR A 23 5.88 7.27 -8.09
C TYR A 23 4.36 7.39 -8.13
N ASN A 24 3.77 7.71 -9.28
CA ASN A 24 2.32 7.74 -9.45
C ASN A 24 1.69 6.37 -9.16
N TYR A 25 2.36 5.28 -9.56
CA TYR A 25 1.88 3.92 -9.29
C TYR A 25 1.93 3.59 -7.79
N MET A 26 3.01 3.95 -7.09
CA MET A 26 3.14 3.76 -5.64
C MET A 26 2.15 4.63 -4.86
N ALA A 27 1.97 5.89 -5.26
CA ALA A 27 0.99 6.80 -4.66
C ALA A 27 -0.44 6.27 -4.80
N SER A 28 -0.78 5.71 -5.98
CA SER A 28 -2.07 5.10 -6.23
C SER A 28 -2.29 3.82 -5.39
N GLY A 29 -1.26 2.98 -5.24
CA GLY A 29 -1.31 1.83 -4.34
C GLY A 29 -1.55 2.23 -2.88
N LEU A 30 -0.82 3.24 -2.39
CA LEU A 30 -1.01 3.79 -1.04
C LEU A 30 -2.42 4.34 -0.84
N ALA A 31 -2.95 5.08 -1.82
CA ALA A 31 -4.31 5.60 -1.77
C ALA A 31 -5.34 4.46 -1.66
N LEU A 32 -5.19 3.40 -2.47
CA LEU A 32 -6.05 2.22 -2.38
C LEU A 32 -5.95 1.54 -1.01
N THR A 33 -4.74 1.35 -0.48
CA THR A 33 -4.51 0.81 0.87
C THR A 33 -5.26 1.60 1.94
N GLY A 34 -5.17 2.93 1.90
CA GLY A 34 -5.89 3.81 2.83
C GLY A 34 -7.41 3.69 2.71
N ILE A 35 -7.94 3.65 1.48
CA ILE A 35 -9.37 3.47 1.20
C ILE A 35 -9.87 2.15 1.78
N ILE A 36 -9.19 1.04 1.48
CA ILE A 36 -9.60 -0.28 1.97
C ILE A 36 -9.52 -0.33 3.50
N ALA A 37 -8.45 0.18 4.11
CA ALA A 37 -8.33 0.23 5.57
C ALA A 37 -9.51 0.98 6.22
N TYR A 38 -9.85 2.15 5.67
CA TYR A 38 -10.98 2.95 6.14
C TYR A 38 -12.32 2.23 5.95
N MET A 39 -12.59 1.69 4.76
CA MET A 39 -13.85 0.99 4.48
C MET A 39 -14.01 -0.25 5.37
N SER A 40 -12.95 -1.03 5.55
CA SER A 40 -12.96 -2.20 6.42
C SER A 40 -13.22 -1.83 7.87
N ALA A 41 -12.55 -0.80 8.40
CA ALA A 41 -12.75 -0.32 9.77
C ALA A 41 -14.17 0.20 10.03
N ASN A 42 -14.81 0.79 9.02
CA ASN A 42 -16.17 1.30 9.11
C ASN A 42 -17.26 0.26 8.78
N THR A 43 -16.88 -1.00 8.51
CA THR A 43 -17.83 -2.08 8.22
C THR A 43 -17.87 -3.06 9.39
N PRO A 44 -18.92 -3.03 10.25
CA PRO A 44 -19.01 -3.89 11.43
C PRO A 44 -18.89 -5.39 11.12
N ALA A 45 -19.44 -5.84 9.99
CA ALA A 45 -19.35 -7.23 9.56
C ALA A 45 -17.89 -7.68 9.35
N ILE A 46 -17.05 -6.82 8.76
CA ILE A 46 -15.62 -7.13 8.55
C ILE A 46 -14.90 -7.10 9.90
N MET A 47 -15.14 -6.09 10.72
CA MET A 47 -14.50 -5.97 12.03
C MET A 47 -14.83 -7.14 12.95
N ASN A 48 -16.09 -7.59 12.99
CA ASN A 48 -16.51 -8.75 13.80
C ASN A 48 -15.94 -10.09 13.29
N LEU A 49 -15.62 -10.20 11.99
CA LEU A 49 -14.96 -11.38 11.44
C LEU A 49 -13.47 -11.42 11.82
N LEU A 50 -12.82 -10.25 11.88
CA LEU A 50 -11.40 -10.12 12.19
C LEU A 50 -11.14 -10.07 13.71
N TYR A 51 -12.04 -9.50 14.49
CA TYR A 51 -11.85 -9.25 15.90
C TYR A 51 -13.07 -9.70 16.69
N ALA A 52 -12.86 -10.53 17.70
CA ALA A 52 -13.91 -11.09 18.52
C ALA A 52 -13.57 -11.00 20.02
N PRO A 53 -14.56 -10.94 20.92
CA PRO A 53 -14.33 -11.02 22.36
C PRO A 53 -13.72 -12.38 22.72
N GLY A 54 -12.57 -12.37 23.39
CA GLY A 54 -11.97 -13.60 23.90
C GLY A 54 -12.48 -13.98 25.30
N PRO A 55 -11.88 -15.01 25.93
CA PRO A 55 -12.38 -15.58 27.19
C PRO A 55 -12.50 -14.58 28.36
N ASN A 56 -11.69 -13.52 28.34
CA ASN A 56 -11.65 -12.49 29.38
C ASN A 56 -12.44 -11.22 29.01
N GLY A 57 -13.26 -11.27 27.94
CA GLY A 57 -13.99 -10.10 27.41
C GLY A 57 -13.13 -9.11 26.61
N VAL A 58 -11.81 -9.33 26.53
CA VAL A 58 -10.90 -8.51 25.73
C VAL A 58 -11.01 -8.90 24.26
N ILE A 59 -11.16 -7.90 23.40
CA ILE A 59 -11.17 -8.07 21.93
C ILE A 59 -9.82 -8.61 21.48
N GLN A 60 -9.85 -9.73 20.76
CA GLN A 60 -8.65 -10.42 20.25
C GLN A 60 -8.79 -10.71 18.76
N PRO A 61 -7.66 -10.80 18.03
CA PRO A 61 -7.66 -11.19 16.63
C PRO A 61 -8.16 -12.63 16.48
N THR A 62 -9.08 -12.86 15.55
CA THR A 62 -9.51 -14.21 15.16
C THR A 62 -8.41 -14.88 14.32
N MET A 63 -8.55 -16.19 14.08
CA MET A 63 -7.67 -16.91 13.15
C MET A 63 -7.64 -16.23 11.77
N LEU A 64 -8.77 -15.70 11.31
CA LEU A 64 -8.85 -14.97 10.04
C LEU A 64 -8.05 -13.66 10.09
N ALA A 65 -8.08 -12.92 11.20
CA ALA A 65 -7.25 -11.73 11.35
C ALA A 65 -5.75 -12.05 11.31
N TRP A 66 -5.31 -13.17 11.88
CA TRP A 66 -3.91 -13.58 11.75
C TRP A 66 -3.53 -13.88 10.30
N ILE A 67 -4.40 -14.57 9.55
CA ILE A 67 -4.18 -14.82 8.11
C ILE A 67 -4.09 -13.49 7.35
N VAL A 68 -5.03 -12.58 7.58
CA VAL A 68 -5.03 -11.25 6.96
C VAL A 68 -3.76 -10.47 7.34
N MET A 69 -3.35 -10.49 8.60
CA MET A 69 -2.18 -9.78 9.10
C MET A 69 -0.88 -10.23 8.43
N PHE A 70 -0.71 -11.54 8.22
CA PHE A 70 0.48 -12.10 7.56
C PHE A 70 0.37 -12.18 6.04
N SER A 71 -0.82 -12.02 5.47
CA SER A 71 -0.99 -12.13 4.03
C SER A 71 -0.16 -11.13 3.20
N PRO A 72 0.07 -9.85 3.59
CA PRO A 72 1.01 -8.98 2.88
C PRO A 72 2.42 -9.58 2.74
N LEU A 73 2.90 -10.30 3.75
CA LEU A 73 4.19 -10.99 3.69
C LEU A 73 4.16 -12.10 2.63
N ALA A 74 3.08 -12.87 2.54
CA ALA A 74 2.93 -13.90 1.50
C ALA A 74 2.97 -13.31 0.08
N PHE A 75 2.35 -12.14 -0.14
CA PHE A 75 2.45 -11.42 -1.42
C PHE A 75 3.90 -11.00 -1.73
N ILE A 76 4.63 -10.48 -0.75
CA ILE A 76 6.04 -10.10 -0.91
C ILE A 76 6.92 -11.32 -1.22
N LEU A 77 6.68 -12.45 -0.55
CA LEU A 77 7.38 -13.70 -0.85
C LEU A 77 7.07 -14.20 -2.26
N ALA A 78 5.80 -14.16 -2.67
CA ALA A 78 5.37 -14.55 -4.01
C ALA A 78 6.04 -13.68 -5.10
N LEU A 79 6.14 -12.36 -4.87
CA LEU A 79 6.87 -11.47 -5.76
C LEU A 79 8.36 -11.81 -5.78
N ASN A 80 9.03 -11.95 -4.62
CA ASN A 80 10.46 -12.25 -4.56
C ASN A 80 10.84 -13.55 -5.29
N PHE A 81 10.07 -14.62 -5.12
CA PHE A 81 10.35 -15.90 -5.80
C PHE A 81 9.82 -15.96 -7.23
N GLY A 82 8.81 -15.17 -7.55
CA GLY A 82 8.06 -15.25 -8.81
C GLY A 82 8.43 -14.19 -9.85
N ILE A 83 9.12 -13.10 -9.48
CA ILE A 83 9.29 -11.92 -10.33
C ILE A 83 9.90 -12.24 -11.71
N ASN A 84 10.86 -13.17 -11.76
CA ASN A 84 11.52 -13.57 -13.01
C ASN A 84 10.65 -14.47 -13.91
N ARG A 85 9.55 -15.00 -13.39
CA ARG A 85 8.63 -15.93 -14.09
C ARG A 85 7.27 -15.31 -14.39
N MET A 86 6.96 -14.17 -13.78
CA MET A 86 5.67 -13.50 -13.93
C MET A 86 5.68 -12.53 -15.12
N LYS A 87 4.58 -12.53 -15.89
CA LYS A 87 4.34 -11.49 -16.89
C LYS A 87 4.00 -10.17 -16.19
N ALA A 88 4.21 -9.05 -16.89
CA ALA A 88 3.94 -7.72 -16.35
C ALA A 88 2.51 -7.55 -15.80
N SER A 89 1.49 -8.07 -16.50
CA SER A 89 0.09 -8.01 -16.05
C SER A 89 -0.14 -8.77 -14.74
N THR A 90 0.50 -9.92 -14.55
CA THR A 90 0.42 -10.69 -13.30
C THR A 90 1.04 -9.91 -12.15
N MET A 91 2.21 -9.31 -12.35
CA MET A 91 2.84 -8.48 -11.30
C MET A 91 1.98 -7.28 -10.90
N GLN A 92 1.32 -6.64 -11.87
CA GLN A 92 0.38 -5.55 -11.59
C GLN A 92 -0.81 -6.04 -10.77
N ALA A 93 -1.42 -7.17 -11.14
CA ALA A 93 -2.53 -7.75 -10.38
C ALA A 93 -2.12 -8.12 -8.94
N VAL A 94 -0.94 -8.71 -8.78
CA VAL A 94 -0.37 -9.05 -7.47
C VAL A 94 -0.12 -7.78 -6.65
N PHE A 95 0.38 -6.70 -7.25
CA PHE A 95 0.57 -5.41 -6.58
C PHE A 95 -0.74 -4.80 -6.09
N TRP A 96 -1.79 -4.79 -6.92
CA TRP A 96 -3.10 -4.26 -6.52
C TRP A 96 -3.76 -5.12 -5.44
N GLY A 97 -3.65 -6.45 -5.56
CA GLY A 97 -4.08 -7.39 -4.53
C GLY A 97 -3.34 -7.16 -3.21
N PHE A 98 -2.01 -7.00 -3.27
CA PHE A 98 -1.17 -6.66 -2.13
C PHE A 98 -1.64 -5.35 -1.48
N SER A 99 -1.85 -4.30 -2.27
CA SER A 99 -2.28 -2.99 -1.77
C SER A 99 -3.62 -3.06 -1.05
N ALA A 100 -4.59 -3.81 -1.58
CA ALA A 100 -5.88 -4.02 -0.95
C ALA A 100 -5.78 -4.83 0.35
N VAL A 101 -5.05 -5.94 0.31
CA VAL A 101 -4.84 -6.82 1.47
C VAL A 101 -4.06 -6.12 2.58
N MET A 102 -3.06 -5.31 2.23
CA MET A 102 -2.35 -4.44 3.16
C MET A 102 -3.29 -3.45 3.84
N GLY A 103 -4.25 -2.88 3.10
CA GLY A 103 -5.27 -2.01 3.66
C GLY A 103 -6.16 -2.74 4.68
N LEU A 104 -6.61 -3.94 4.33
CA LEU A 104 -7.41 -4.78 5.23
C LEU A 104 -6.63 -5.12 6.52
N SER A 105 -5.33 -5.45 6.40
CA SER A 105 -4.44 -5.70 7.54
C SER A 105 -4.28 -4.47 8.45
N LEU A 106 -4.17 -3.28 7.86
CA LEU A 106 -4.03 -2.02 8.58
C LEU A 106 -5.35 -1.50 9.20
N SER A 107 -6.51 -2.06 8.86
CA SER A 107 -7.80 -1.64 9.45
C SER A 107 -7.82 -1.69 10.98
N SER A 108 -7.01 -2.58 11.57
CA SER A 108 -6.80 -2.75 13.00
C SER A 108 -6.39 -1.47 13.75
N ILE A 109 -5.69 -0.55 13.09
CA ILE A 109 -5.21 0.69 13.74
C ILE A 109 -6.37 1.60 14.17
N PHE A 110 -7.53 1.50 13.49
CA PHE A 110 -8.74 2.25 13.82
C PHE A 110 -9.41 1.77 15.12
N LEU A 111 -9.04 0.59 15.64
CA LEU A 111 -9.49 0.12 16.95
C LEU A 111 -8.75 0.79 18.11
N THR A 112 -7.53 1.28 17.85
CA THR A 112 -6.63 1.82 18.88
C THR A 112 -6.51 3.34 18.79
N TYR A 113 -6.49 3.89 17.57
CA TYR A 113 -6.28 5.32 17.32
C TYR A 113 -7.53 6.01 16.80
N THR A 114 -7.66 7.30 17.08
CA THR A 114 -8.78 8.10 16.56
C THR A 114 -8.63 8.33 15.05
N GLY A 115 -9.76 8.44 14.36
CA GLY A 115 -9.79 8.76 12.93
C GLY A 115 -9.06 10.08 12.60
N VAL A 116 -9.13 11.08 13.49
CA VAL A 116 -8.39 12.35 13.35
C VAL A 116 -6.87 12.13 13.39
N SER A 117 -6.38 11.29 14.29
CA SER A 117 -4.95 10.95 14.38
C SER A 117 -4.47 10.23 13.12
N ILE A 118 -5.23 9.23 12.68
CA ILE A 118 -4.92 8.43 11.50
C ILE A 118 -4.91 9.31 10.25
N ALA A 119 -5.96 10.10 10.01
CA ALA A 119 -6.06 10.98 8.86
C ALA A 119 -4.92 12.01 8.85
N ARG A 120 -4.61 12.62 10.00
CA ARG A 120 -3.51 13.58 10.12
C ARG A 120 -2.17 12.95 9.72
N VAL A 121 -1.83 11.78 10.27
CA VAL A 121 -0.57 11.10 9.94
C VAL A 121 -0.55 10.69 8.47
N PHE A 122 -1.65 10.15 7.94
CA PHE A 122 -1.75 9.74 6.54
C PHE A 122 -1.55 10.91 5.57
N PHE A 123 -2.21 12.05 5.78
CA PHE A 123 -2.07 13.20 4.89
C PHE A 123 -0.72 13.90 5.02
N ILE A 124 -0.12 13.93 6.22
CA ILE A 124 1.25 14.43 6.39
C ILE A 124 2.23 13.56 5.62
N THR A 125 2.18 12.22 5.78
CA THR A 125 3.13 11.32 5.13
C THR A 125 2.93 11.24 3.63
N SER A 126 1.69 11.09 3.16
CA SER A 126 1.38 11.03 1.73
C SER A 126 1.62 12.38 1.04
N GLY A 127 1.29 13.51 1.67
CA GLY A 127 1.59 14.84 1.17
C GLY A 127 3.08 15.12 1.09
N THR A 128 3.86 14.70 2.10
CA THR A 128 5.33 14.81 2.08
C THR A 128 5.91 13.95 0.96
N PHE A 129 5.46 12.70 0.83
CA PHE A 129 5.89 11.81 -0.25
C PHE A 129 5.58 12.41 -1.62
N ALA A 130 4.34 12.84 -1.85
CA ALA A 130 3.93 13.46 -3.11
C ALA A 130 4.71 14.75 -3.41
N GLY A 131 4.93 15.61 -2.42
CA GLY A 131 5.74 16.82 -2.57
C GLY A 131 7.19 16.52 -2.97
N MET A 132 7.81 15.53 -2.30
CA MET A 132 9.15 15.08 -2.65
C MET A 132 9.21 14.38 -4.02
N SER A 133 8.17 13.64 -4.41
CA SER A 133 8.07 12.97 -5.73
C SER A 133 7.87 13.94 -6.90
N LEU A 134 7.37 15.15 -6.67
CA LEU A 134 7.28 16.20 -7.69
C LEU A 134 8.59 17.00 -7.81
N TYR A 135 9.33 17.11 -6.71
CA TYR A 135 10.58 17.86 -6.64
C TYR A 135 11.80 17.05 -7.10
N GLY A 136 11.85 15.76 -6.77
CA GLY A 136 12.87 14.81 -7.24
C GLY A 136 12.62 14.34 -8.66
#